data_AF-A0A532TLV9-F1
#
_entry.id   AF-A0A532TLV9-F1
#
_cell.length_a   1.000
_cell.length_b   1.000
_cell.length_c   1.000
_cell.angle_alpha   90.00
_cell.angle_beta   90.00
_cell.angle_gamma   90.00
#
_symmetry.space_group_name_H-M   'P 1'
#
loop_
_entity.id
_entity.type
_entity.pdbx_description
1 polymer ?
#
loop_
_entity_poly.entity_id
_entity_poly.type
_entity_poly.pdbx_seq_one_letter_code
_entity_poly.pdbx_strand_id
1 'polypeptide(L)'
;MDEIKKIIDELGIVALETNIKIAGIAVVSDSGNMVFQTDNWDLTNQTNIILNVIKGDCSFVLNDLEFSVVETTTEGIVGTNESGLGHVIFAPFQGGVLVSYAMPRADPPKALYFLKTFAMRLNGKV
;
A
#
# COMPACT_ATOMS: atom_id res chain seq x y z
N MET A 1 5.35 7.08 -16.36
CA MET A 1 5.01 8.03 -15.28
C MET A 1 3.55 8.49 -15.39
N ASP A 2 3.14 9.07 -16.52
CA ASP A 2 1.75 9.53 -16.73
C ASP A 2 0.69 8.43 -16.58
N GLU A 3 0.97 7.21 -17.02
CA GLU A 3 0.01 6.10 -16.89
C GLU A 3 -0.17 5.65 -15.44
N ILE A 4 0.91 5.54 -14.67
CA ILE A 4 0.84 5.18 -13.24
C ILE A 4 0.04 6.24 -12.50
N LYS A 5 0.36 7.52 -12.73
CA LYS A 5 -0.37 8.62 -12.12
C LYS A 5 -1.87 8.56 -12.41
N LYS A 6 -2.27 8.31 -13.67
CA LYS A 6 -3.69 8.14 -14.03
C LYS A 6 -4.36 6.99 -13.27
N ILE A 7 -3.68 5.85 -13.12
CA ILE A 7 -4.20 4.71 -12.36
C ILE A 7 -4.38 5.08 -10.88
N ILE A 8 -3.42 5.80 -10.29
CA ILE A 8 -3.50 6.20 -8.88
C ILE A 8 -4.53 7.31 -8.66
N ASP A 9 -4.65 8.26 -9.58
CA ASP A 9 -5.69 9.30 -9.54
C ASP A 9 -7.09 8.65 -9.58
N GLU A 10 -7.30 7.69 -10.49
CA GLU A 10 -8.54 6.92 -10.56
C GLU A 10 -8.78 6.10 -9.28
N LEU A 11 -7.75 5.44 -8.75
CA LEU A 11 -7.83 4.71 -7.48
C LEU A 11 -8.33 5.63 -6.36
N GLY A 12 -7.75 6.82 -6.23
CA GLY A 12 -8.14 7.80 -5.22
C GLY A 12 -9.61 8.22 -5.33
N ILE A 13 -10.09 8.46 -6.56
CA ILE A 13 -11.49 8.80 -6.84
C ILE A 13 -12.41 7.65 -6.44
N VAL A 14 -12.16 6.44 -6.94
CA VAL A 14 -13.02 5.28 -6.67
C VAL A 14 -12.99 4.91 -5.18
N ALA A 15 -11.84 5.02 -4.51
CA ALA A 15 -11.71 4.76 -3.08
C ALA A 15 -12.58 5.71 -2.24
N LEU A 16 -12.70 6.98 -2.66
CA LEU A 16 -13.56 7.97 -2.04
C LEU A 16 -15.04 7.65 -2.28
N GLU A 17 -15.42 7.40 -3.54
CA GLU A 17 -16.82 7.09 -3.93
C GLU A 17 -17.35 5.82 -3.26
N THR A 18 -16.48 4.80 -3.09
CA THR A 18 -16.83 3.51 -2.50
C THR A 18 -16.53 3.41 -1.00
N ASN A 19 -16.07 4.52 -0.39
CA ASN A 19 -15.77 4.65 1.03
C ASN A 19 -14.82 3.57 1.55
N ILE A 20 -13.73 3.29 0.83
CA ILE A 20 -12.66 2.34 1.22
C ILE A 20 -11.79 2.93 2.34
N LYS A 21 -11.77 4.27 2.48
CA LYS A 21 -11.02 5.00 3.53
C LYS A 21 -9.51 4.83 3.44
N ILE A 22 -8.99 4.84 2.22
CA ILE A 22 -7.56 5.01 1.95
C ILE A 22 -7.19 6.48 2.12
N ALA A 23 -6.05 6.74 2.75
CA ALA A 23 -5.56 8.09 3.00
C ALA A 23 -4.17 8.35 2.40
N GLY A 24 -3.35 7.33 2.13
CA GLY A 24 -2.05 7.51 1.49
C GLY A 24 -1.73 6.34 0.57
N ILE A 25 -1.03 6.61 -0.53
CA ILE A 25 -0.68 5.60 -1.54
C ILE A 25 0.79 5.77 -1.92
N ALA A 26 1.47 4.64 -2.14
CA ALA A 26 2.82 4.59 -2.69
C ALA A 26 2.95 3.38 -3.64
N VAL A 27 3.79 3.53 -4.66
CA VAL A 27 4.16 2.45 -5.58
C VAL A 27 5.67 2.30 -5.49
N VAL A 28 6.12 1.10 -5.12
CA VAL A 28 7.53 0.77 -4.97
C VAL A 28 7.88 -0.34 -5.95
N SER A 29 8.96 -0.18 -6.71
CA SER A 29 9.44 -1.23 -7.62
C SER A 29 10.03 -2.41 -6.85
N ASP A 30 10.13 -3.57 -7.49
CA ASP A 30 10.83 -4.74 -6.95
C ASP A 30 12.33 -4.48 -6.65
N SER A 31 12.92 -3.53 -7.38
CA SER A 31 14.27 -2.99 -7.17
C SER A 31 14.37 -2.03 -5.97
N GLY A 32 13.26 -1.68 -5.32
CA GLY A 32 13.23 -0.81 -4.15
C GLY A 32 13.20 0.69 -4.45
N ASN A 33 12.91 1.08 -5.69
CA ASN A 33 12.77 2.47 -6.07
C ASN A 33 11.37 2.98 -5.76
N MET A 34 11.26 4.19 -5.21
CA MET A 34 9.99 4.90 -5.08
C MET A 34 9.54 5.40 -6.47
N VAL A 35 8.45 4.84 -6.99
CA VAL A 35 7.92 5.18 -8.32
C VAL A 35 6.90 6.31 -8.24
N PHE A 36 6.07 6.26 -7.20
CA PHE A 36 5.02 7.23 -6.95
C PHE A 36 4.68 7.23 -5.46
N GLN A 37 4.34 8.38 -4.91
CA GLN A 37 3.65 8.49 -3.63
C GLN A 37 2.73 9.71 -3.62
N THR A 38 1.69 9.67 -2.80
CA THR A 38 0.84 10.83 -2.50
C THR A 38 1.59 11.83 -1.61
N ASP A 39 1.29 13.12 -1.74
CA ASP A 39 2.05 14.20 -1.07
C ASP A 39 1.91 14.22 0.47
N ASN A 40 0.97 13.45 1.03
CA ASN A 40 0.63 13.46 2.44
C ASN A 40 1.48 12.52 3.32
N TRP A 41 2.45 11.81 2.72
CA TRP A 41 3.45 11.00 3.43
C TRP A 41 4.72 10.87 2.59
N ASP A 42 5.87 10.62 3.23
CA ASP A 42 7.13 10.38 2.53
C ASP A 42 7.77 9.05 2.96
N LEU A 43 7.77 8.10 2.03
CA LEU A 43 8.32 6.76 2.22
C LEU A 43 9.63 6.55 1.43
N THR A 44 10.21 7.61 0.86
CA THR A 44 11.41 7.52 0.00
C THR A 44 12.57 6.80 0.68
N ASN A 45 12.79 7.03 1.97
CA ASN A 45 13.85 6.40 2.76
C ASN A 45 13.43 5.08 3.43
N GLN A 46 12.22 4.60 3.15
CA GLN A 46 11.58 3.48 3.85
C GLN A 46 11.20 2.33 2.88
N THR A 47 11.63 2.39 1.62
CA THR A 47 11.33 1.34 0.62
C THR A 47 11.90 -0.02 0.99
N ASN A 48 13.06 -0.07 1.65
CA ASN A 48 13.63 -1.32 2.16
C ASN A 48 12.73 -2.00 3.19
N ILE A 49 12.07 -1.22 4.05
CA ILE A 49 11.14 -1.74 5.05
C ILE A 49 9.95 -2.40 4.34
N ILE A 50 9.39 -1.72 3.34
CA ILE A 50 8.31 -2.24 2.50
C ILE A 50 8.71 -3.57 1.86
N LEU A 51 9.90 -3.64 1.25
CA LEU A 51 10.39 -4.87 0.62
C LEU A 51 10.63 -6.01 1.62
N ASN A 52 11.06 -5.71 2.84
CA ASN A 52 11.26 -6.74 3.85
C ASN A 52 9.93 -7.32 4.36
N VAL A 53 8.87 -6.51 4.47
CA VAL A 53 7.52 -7.01 4.76
C VAL A 53 7.05 -7.97 3.67
N ILE A 54 7.29 -7.64 2.39
CA ILE A 54 7.00 -8.56 1.27
C ILE A 54 7.81 -9.87 1.38
N LYS A 55 9.01 -9.84 1.96
CA LYS A 55 9.86 -11.02 2.18
C LYS A 55 9.49 -11.83 3.44
N GLY A 56 8.59 -11.32 4.28
CA GLY A 56 8.06 -12.04 5.44
C GLY A 56 8.32 -11.40 6.80
N ASP A 57 8.77 -10.14 6.89
CA ASP A 57 8.83 -9.45 8.18
C ASP A 57 7.41 -9.32 8.77
N CYS A 58 7.25 -9.77 10.02
CA CYS A 58 5.96 -9.76 10.72
C CYS A 58 5.65 -8.44 11.45
N SER A 59 6.57 -7.49 11.44
CA SER A 59 6.44 -6.18 12.11
C SER A 59 7.32 -5.16 11.44
N PHE A 60 6.89 -3.91 11.39
CA PHE A 60 7.64 -2.84 10.73
C PHE A 60 7.29 -1.47 11.28
N VAL A 61 8.17 -0.51 11.04
CA VAL A 61 7.94 0.91 11.35
C VAL A 61 7.78 1.66 10.04
N LEU A 62 6.66 2.36 9.86
CA LEU A 62 6.48 3.29 8.75
C LEU A 62 6.09 4.66 9.29
N ASN A 63 6.89 5.68 8.94
CA ASN A 63 6.68 7.07 9.35
C ASN A 63 6.53 7.22 10.88
N ASP A 64 7.45 6.63 11.64
CA ASP A 64 7.49 6.58 13.11
C ASP A 64 6.30 5.88 13.78
N LEU A 65 5.48 5.15 13.01
CA LEU A 65 4.39 4.32 13.53
C LEU A 65 4.75 2.84 13.41
N GLU A 66 4.59 2.11 14.50
CA GLU A 66 4.78 0.65 14.56
C GLU A 66 3.53 -0.08 14.06
N PHE A 67 3.73 -1.12 13.25
CA PHE A 67 2.69 -1.98 12.73
C PHE A 67 3.09 -3.44 12.88
N SER A 68 2.10 -4.27 13.21
CA SER A 68 2.21 -5.72 13.26
C SER A 68 1.44 -6.33 12.08
N VAL A 69 2.04 -7.28 11.37
CA VAL A 69 1.36 -8.02 10.30
C VAL A 69 0.31 -8.94 10.92
N VAL A 70 -0.95 -8.70 10.57
CA VAL A 70 -2.11 -9.45 11.08
C VAL A 70 -2.64 -10.45 10.04
N GLU A 71 -2.35 -10.23 8.77
CA GLU A 71 -2.81 -11.10 7.68
C GLU A 71 -1.79 -11.12 6.54
N THR A 72 -1.49 -12.32 6.04
CA THR A 72 -0.71 -12.55 4.82
C THR A 72 -1.47 -13.54 3.95
N THR A 73 -1.86 -13.10 2.76
CA THR A 73 -2.55 -13.93 1.76
C THR A 73 -1.79 -13.92 0.44
N THR A 74 -2.27 -14.68 -0.54
CA THR A 74 -1.78 -14.59 -1.92
C THR A 74 -2.12 -13.26 -2.59
N GLU A 75 -3.12 -12.53 -2.07
CA GLU A 75 -3.54 -11.24 -2.62
C GLU A 75 -2.66 -10.10 -2.11
N GLY A 76 -2.24 -10.16 -0.85
CA GLY A 76 -1.33 -9.21 -0.22
C GLY A 76 -1.17 -9.38 1.29
N ILE A 77 -0.64 -8.34 1.93
CA ILE A 77 -0.30 -8.33 3.36
C ILE A 77 -1.00 -7.15 4.03
N VAL A 78 -1.49 -7.36 5.25
CA VAL A 78 -2.11 -6.32 6.09
C VAL A 78 -1.31 -6.17 7.37
N GLY A 79 -0.77 -4.98 7.60
CA GLY A 79 -0.22 -4.54 8.88
C GLY A 79 -1.19 -3.61 9.61
N THR A 80 -1.30 -3.76 10.92
CA THR A 80 -2.17 -2.93 11.77
C THR A 80 -1.37 -2.31 12.90
N ASN A 81 -1.63 -1.04 13.19
CA ASN A 81 -1.07 -0.37 14.34
C ASN A 81 -1.89 -0.73 15.60
N GLU A 82 -1.21 -1.24 16.63
CA GLU A 82 -1.87 -1.73 17.86
C GLU A 82 -2.54 -0.61 18.68
N SER A 83 -2.11 0.64 18.50
CA SER A 83 -2.74 1.81 19.11
C SER A 83 -4.01 2.27 18.37
N GLY A 84 -4.45 1.54 17.33
CA GLY A 84 -5.64 1.86 16.56
C GLY A 84 -5.46 3.05 15.63
N LEU A 85 -4.21 3.37 15.25
CA LEU A 85 -3.90 4.50 14.36
C LEU A 85 -4.06 4.17 12.87
N GLY A 86 -4.49 2.96 12.51
CA GLY A 86 -4.81 2.57 11.14
C GLY A 86 -4.09 1.32 10.68
N HIS A 87 -4.08 1.12 9.37
CA HIS A 87 -3.55 -0.07 8.72
C HIS A 87 -2.65 0.32 7.56
N VAL A 88 -1.64 -0.51 7.29
CA VAL A 88 -0.86 -0.46 6.06
C VAL A 88 -1.13 -1.73 5.28
N ILE A 89 -1.52 -1.57 4.03
CA ILE A 89 -1.89 -2.67 3.15
C ILE A 89 -0.89 -2.71 2.00
N PHE A 90 -0.33 -3.89 1.78
CA PHE A 90 0.62 -4.17 0.71
C PHE A 90 -0.06 -5.07 -0.31
N ALA A 91 -0.22 -4.58 -1.53
CA ALA A 91 -0.76 -5.33 -2.66
C ALA A 91 0.35 -5.56 -3.70
N PRO A 92 1.04 -6.71 -3.67
CA PRO A 92 2.08 -7.04 -4.64
C PRO A 92 1.53 -7.18 -6.06
N PHE A 93 2.33 -6.81 -7.05
CA PHE A 93 2.05 -6.96 -8.48
C PHE A 93 3.34 -7.31 -9.24
N GLN A 94 3.24 -7.61 -10.53
CA GLN A 94 4.41 -7.91 -11.35
C GLN A 94 5.24 -6.64 -11.57
N GLY A 95 6.40 -6.58 -10.92
CA GLY A 95 7.35 -5.46 -10.98
C GLY A 95 7.37 -4.58 -9.74
N GLY A 96 6.55 -4.85 -8.71
CA GLY A 96 6.57 -4.06 -7.49
C GLY A 96 5.44 -4.34 -6.51
N VAL A 97 5.19 -3.35 -5.65
CA VAL A 97 4.15 -3.38 -4.62
C VAL A 97 3.42 -2.04 -4.57
N LEU A 98 2.08 -2.11 -4.55
CA LEU A 98 1.22 -0.98 -4.24
C LEU A 98 1.00 -0.97 -2.73
N VAL A 99 1.43 0.09 -2.06
CA VAL A 99 1.32 0.26 -0.62
C VAL A 99 0.30 1.34 -0.33
N SER A 100 -0.51 1.12 0.67
CA SER A 100 -1.57 2.05 1.04
C SER A 100 -1.69 2.15 2.54
N TYR A 101 -1.84 3.38 3.04
CA TYR A 101 -2.30 3.62 4.40
C TYR A 101 -3.83 3.75 4.41
N ALA A 102 -4.49 2.90 5.19
CA ALA A 102 -5.92 2.90 5.41
C ALA A 102 -6.25 3.40 6.82
N MET A 103 -7.25 4.28 6.92
CA MET A 103 -7.65 4.89 8.18
C MET A 103 -8.15 3.84 9.19
N PRO A 104 -8.13 4.13 10.52
CA PRO A 104 -8.58 3.21 11.57
C PRO A 104 -9.97 2.57 11.40
N ARG A 105 -10.86 3.24 10.65
CA ARG A 105 -12.23 2.78 10.41
C ARG A 105 -12.39 2.05 9.07
N ALA A 106 -11.29 1.80 8.36
CA ALA A 106 -11.30 1.01 7.13
C ALA A 106 -11.59 -0.46 7.45
N ASP A 107 -12.07 -1.17 6.44
CA ASP A 107 -12.19 -2.63 6.46
C ASP A 107 -10.96 -3.18 5.72
N PRO A 108 -9.96 -3.78 6.41
CA PRO A 108 -8.71 -4.16 5.78
C PRO A 108 -8.86 -5.22 4.68
N PRO A 109 -9.65 -6.31 4.86
CA PRO A 109 -9.94 -7.23 3.76
C PRO A 109 -10.57 -6.56 2.54
N LYS A 110 -11.57 -5.68 2.73
CA LYS A 110 -12.21 -4.95 1.62
C LYS A 110 -11.21 -4.03 0.92
N ALA A 111 -10.37 -3.34 1.69
CA ALA A 111 -9.35 -2.44 1.16
C ALA A 111 -8.25 -3.20 0.41
N LEU A 112 -7.82 -4.38 0.90
CA LEU A 112 -6.88 -5.24 0.20
C LEU A 112 -7.42 -5.69 -1.15
N TYR A 113 -8.64 -6.22 -1.18
CA TYR A 113 -9.28 -6.63 -2.44
C TYR A 113 -9.36 -5.47 -3.42
N PHE A 114 -9.82 -4.30 -2.95
CA PHE A 114 -9.88 -3.08 -3.75
C PHE A 114 -8.51 -2.70 -4.33
N LEU A 115 -7.48 -2.58 -3.49
CA LEU A 115 -6.12 -2.23 -3.91
C LEU A 115 -5.55 -3.24 -4.90
N LYS A 116 -5.85 -4.53 -4.72
CA LYS A 116 -5.40 -5.59 -5.61
C LYS A 116 -5.89 -5.40 -7.04
N THR A 117 -7.14 -4.96 -7.23
CA THR A 117 -7.67 -4.67 -8.59
C THR A 117 -6.88 -3.59 -9.32
N PHE A 118 -6.39 -2.58 -8.59
CA PHE A 118 -5.55 -1.53 -9.15
C PHE A 118 -4.09 -1.96 -9.29
N ALA A 119 -3.56 -2.73 -8.34
CA ALA A 119 -2.20 -3.25 -8.39
C ALA A 119 -1.96 -4.08 -9.67
N MET A 120 -2.94 -4.90 -10.08
CA MET A 120 -2.84 -5.66 -11.34
C MET A 120 -2.71 -4.77 -12.59
N ARG A 121 -3.27 -3.55 -12.56
CA ARG A 121 -3.18 -2.59 -13.67
C ARG A 121 -1.78 -1.95 -13.79
N LEU A 122 -0.95 -2.08 -12.75
CA LEU A 122 0.44 -1.60 -12.73
C LEU A 122 1.43 -2.61 -13.32
N ASN A 123 0.99 -3.84 -13.63
CA ASN A 123 1.85 -4.88 -14.21
C ASN A 123 2.55 -4.38 -15.49
N GLY A 124 3.89 -4.44 -15.50
CA GLY A 124 4.72 -4.02 -16.63
C GLY A 124 4.79 -2.51 -16.85
N LYS A 125 4.42 -1.69 -15.86
CA LYS A 125 4.46 -0.22 -15.95
C LYS A 125 5.54 0.44 -15.09
N VAL A 126 6.16 -0.34 -14.20
CA VAL A 126 7.21 0.06 -13.27
C VAL A 126 8.59 -0.33 -13.81
#